data_AF-A0A1G4GSD1-F1
#
_entry.id   AF-A0A1G4GSD1-F1
#
_cell.length_a   1.000
_cell.length_b   1.000
_cell.length_c   1.000
_cell.angle_alpha   90.00
_cell.angle_beta   90.00
_cell.angle_gamma   90.00
#
_symmetry.space_group_name_H-M   'P 1'
#
loop_
_entity.id
_entity.type
_entity.pdbx_description
1 polymer ?
#
loop_
_entity_poly.entity_id
_entity_poly.type
_entity_poly.pdbx_seq_one_letter_code
_entity_poly.pdbx_strand_id
1 'polypeptide(L)'
;MDIDGFIKEYPFLNNMVIAYNEFNKNVTDEERTFDSTIMNNLKNLPDYYDKHKYIYEKIIRNLNFLLNKKYTEMKIYEYCRFLNQFIYHKKKKYNLNEFTINMFYLTSHSNIIGKGGIGNCPYHSYDATYKEPLNIIKLDNFHENIRDIKRVLENEISQDHSLCQKYVCECVKIYKTMHKKYCPYEGTTDKTLKETCDILEKFKTSYMAFLFGEEDIKDKIPPLNGPDIDDFPKCLPDEPKPETEQERSPAEDLAQGARVGMEQQPQATSPASEQSNSPTSLSTSTVVSTMVGIPPFLALIYKFTPVGTMLRSKNRRNINIYNNLDDEIEKELFYPSNKNEIINSSLERYNVGYGSV
;
A
#
# COMPACT_ATOMS: atom_id res chain seq x y z
N MET A 1 4.47 -9.55 6.29
CA MET A 1 3.06 -9.13 6.31
C MET A 1 2.45 -9.41 4.94
N ASP A 2 1.24 -9.95 4.93
CA ASP A 2 0.42 -10.16 3.73
C ASP A 2 -0.89 -9.36 3.81
N ILE A 3 -1.82 -9.56 2.87
CA ILE A 3 -3.07 -8.80 2.81
C ILE A 3 -3.92 -8.99 4.08
N ASP A 4 -4.01 -10.22 4.56
CA ASP A 4 -4.87 -10.61 5.67
C ASP A 4 -4.29 -10.08 7.01
N GLY A 5 -2.96 -10.07 7.16
CA GLY A 5 -2.26 -9.34 8.21
C GLY A 5 -2.46 -7.81 8.11
N PHE A 6 -2.30 -7.22 6.91
CA PHE A 6 -2.45 -5.77 6.71
C PHE A 6 -3.87 -5.28 7.06
N ILE A 7 -4.91 -6.05 6.74
CA ILE A 7 -6.30 -5.78 7.15
C ILE A 7 -6.44 -5.84 8.68
N LYS A 8 -5.84 -6.85 9.34
CA LYS A 8 -5.94 -7.05 10.78
C LYS A 8 -5.15 -6.03 11.60
N GLU A 9 -4.00 -5.58 11.11
CA GLU A 9 -3.14 -4.60 11.78
C GLU A 9 -3.69 -3.16 11.65
N TYR A 10 -4.39 -2.85 10.55
CA TYR A 10 -4.86 -1.49 10.25
C TYR A 10 -6.35 -1.42 9.84
N PRO A 11 -7.28 -1.91 10.68
CA PRO A 11 -8.71 -1.98 10.35
C PRO A 11 -9.35 -0.61 10.09
N PHE A 12 -8.85 0.44 10.74
CA PHE A 12 -9.30 1.83 10.58
C PHE A 12 -9.02 2.42 9.19
N LEU A 13 -8.17 1.81 8.36
CA LEU A 13 -7.93 2.22 6.97
C LEU A 13 -9.07 1.72 6.05
N ASN A 14 -10.30 2.11 6.37
CA ASN A 14 -11.55 1.55 5.83
C ASN A 14 -11.57 1.36 4.30
N ASN A 15 -11.17 2.39 3.54
CA ASN A 15 -11.15 2.34 2.07
C ASN A 15 -10.20 1.25 1.54
N MET A 16 -9.01 1.12 2.12
CA MET A 16 -8.05 0.07 1.79
C MET A 16 -8.58 -1.31 2.20
N VAL A 17 -9.19 -1.43 3.40
CA VAL A 17 -9.77 -2.68 3.91
C VAL A 17 -10.90 -3.18 3.01
N ILE A 18 -11.81 -2.31 2.58
CA ILE A 18 -12.87 -2.64 1.61
C ILE A 18 -12.26 -3.14 0.29
N ALA A 19 -11.31 -2.40 -0.29
CA ALA A 19 -10.67 -2.79 -1.55
C ALA A 19 -9.94 -4.14 -1.43
N TYR A 20 -9.17 -4.35 -0.37
CA TYR A 20 -8.43 -5.60 -0.15
C TYR A 20 -9.36 -6.79 0.09
N ASN A 21 -10.47 -6.62 0.82
CA ASN A 21 -11.48 -7.67 0.98
C ASN A 21 -12.10 -8.06 -0.37
N GLU A 22 -12.55 -7.10 -1.18
CA GLU A 22 -13.05 -7.35 -2.54
C GLU A 22 -12.02 -8.06 -3.43
N PHE A 23 -10.76 -7.63 -3.37
CA PHE A 23 -9.68 -8.22 -4.16
C PHE A 23 -9.30 -9.62 -3.68
N ASN A 24 -9.43 -9.93 -2.39
CA ASN A 24 -9.07 -11.24 -1.84
C ASN A 24 -10.21 -12.30 -1.93
N LYS A 25 -11.44 -11.92 -2.33
CA LYS A 25 -12.53 -12.87 -2.64
C LYS A 25 -12.08 -13.97 -3.61
N ASN A 26 -12.74 -15.12 -3.53
CA ASN A 26 -12.48 -16.25 -4.43
C ASN A 26 -13.13 -16.01 -5.79
N VAL A 27 -12.44 -16.42 -6.85
CA VAL A 27 -12.93 -16.29 -8.24
C VAL A 27 -13.98 -17.38 -8.49
N THR A 28 -15.13 -17.00 -9.04
CA THR A 28 -16.22 -17.92 -9.40
C THR A 28 -15.96 -18.60 -10.75
N ASP A 29 -16.67 -19.69 -11.06
CA ASP A 29 -16.50 -20.36 -12.36
C ASP A 29 -17.03 -19.52 -13.53
N GLU A 30 -18.03 -18.68 -13.30
CA GLU A 30 -18.50 -17.66 -14.25
C GLU A 30 -17.40 -16.64 -14.56
N GLU A 31 -16.70 -16.14 -13.54
CA GLU A 31 -15.55 -15.23 -13.71
C GLU A 31 -14.40 -15.94 -14.44
N ARG A 32 -14.11 -17.21 -14.13
CA ARG A 32 -13.11 -18.02 -14.84
C ARG A 32 -13.39 -18.15 -16.34
N THR A 33 -14.63 -18.05 -16.80
CA THR A 33 -14.91 -18.07 -18.25
C THR A 33 -14.22 -16.91 -18.97
N PHE A 34 -14.19 -15.71 -18.36
CA PHE A 34 -13.50 -14.54 -18.89
C PHE A 34 -11.97 -14.73 -18.88
N ASP A 35 -11.45 -15.22 -17.76
CA ASP A 35 -10.02 -15.41 -17.53
C ASP A 35 -9.44 -16.52 -18.42
N SER A 36 -10.25 -17.52 -18.78
CA SER A 36 -9.83 -18.78 -19.43
C SER A 36 -8.93 -18.58 -20.67
N THR A 37 -9.26 -17.62 -21.54
CA THR A 37 -8.47 -17.31 -22.75
C THR A 37 -7.13 -16.67 -22.40
N ILE A 38 -7.11 -15.75 -21.43
CA ILE A 38 -5.89 -15.06 -20.99
C ILE A 38 -4.96 -16.06 -20.27
N MET A 39 -5.52 -16.87 -19.38
CA MET A 39 -4.80 -17.95 -18.68
C MET A 39 -4.20 -18.96 -19.66
N ASN A 40 -4.95 -19.42 -20.66
CA ASN A 40 -4.44 -20.38 -21.64
C ASN A 40 -3.35 -19.80 -22.55
N ASN A 41 -3.41 -18.50 -22.88
CA ASN A 41 -2.40 -17.83 -23.69
C ASN A 41 -1.09 -17.59 -22.93
N LEU A 42 -1.14 -17.45 -21.59
CA LEU A 42 0.00 -17.00 -20.77
C LEU A 42 0.59 -18.05 -19.82
N LYS A 43 -0.06 -19.22 -19.62
CA LYS A 43 0.49 -20.33 -18.81
C LYS A 43 1.83 -20.89 -19.31
N ASN A 44 2.20 -20.60 -20.56
CA ASN A 44 3.48 -21.01 -21.17
C ASN A 44 4.60 -19.97 -20.96
N LEU A 45 4.37 -18.89 -20.21
CA LEU A 45 5.42 -17.92 -19.88
C LEU A 45 6.46 -18.51 -18.93
N PRO A 46 7.73 -18.07 -19.01
CA PRO A 46 8.71 -18.31 -17.95
C PRO A 46 8.19 -17.89 -16.58
N ASP A 47 8.55 -18.66 -15.55
CA ASP A 47 8.16 -18.45 -14.15
C ASP A 47 6.65 -18.33 -13.87
N TYR A 48 5.81 -18.81 -14.79
CA TYR A 48 4.46 -19.25 -14.45
C TYR A 48 4.52 -20.63 -13.77
N TYR A 49 3.77 -20.77 -12.68
CA TYR A 49 3.62 -22.04 -11.95
C TYR A 49 2.15 -22.21 -11.56
N ASP A 50 1.54 -23.38 -11.83
CA ASP A 50 0.11 -23.60 -11.56
C ASP A 50 -0.26 -23.50 -10.07
N LYS A 51 0.70 -23.71 -9.15
CA LYS A 51 0.52 -23.43 -7.71
C LYS A 51 0.22 -21.95 -7.39
N HIS A 52 0.36 -21.06 -8.36
CA HIS A 52 0.04 -19.62 -8.28
C HIS A 52 -1.08 -19.20 -9.24
N LYS A 53 -1.70 -20.14 -9.98
CA LYS A 53 -2.80 -19.91 -10.95
C LYS A 53 -3.90 -19.01 -10.41
N TYR A 54 -4.36 -19.27 -9.18
CA TYR A 54 -5.42 -18.52 -8.52
C TYR A 54 -5.09 -17.05 -8.25
N ILE A 55 -3.80 -16.67 -8.20
CA ILE A 55 -3.37 -15.29 -8.03
C ILE A 55 -3.58 -14.53 -9.35
N TYR A 56 -3.20 -15.15 -10.47
CA TYR A 56 -3.44 -14.60 -11.80
C TYR A 56 -4.94 -14.48 -12.08
N GLU A 57 -5.76 -15.49 -11.77
CA GLU A 57 -7.24 -15.39 -11.81
C GLU A 57 -7.74 -14.17 -11.00
N LYS A 58 -7.33 -14.04 -9.73
CA LYS A 58 -7.76 -12.89 -8.90
C LYS A 58 -7.35 -11.54 -9.50
N ILE A 59 -6.21 -11.44 -10.20
CA ILE A 59 -5.75 -10.22 -10.89
C ILE A 59 -6.61 -9.93 -12.14
N ILE A 60 -6.86 -10.91 -13.00
CA ILE A 60 -7.65 -10.72 -14.23
C ILE A 60 -9.08 -10.30 -13.86
N ARG A 61 -9.72 -11.02 -12.93
CA ARG A 61 -11.04 -10.71 -12.39
C ARG A 61 -11.10 -9.33 -11.73
N ASN A 62 -10.07 -8.93 -10.96
CA ASN A 62 -10.02 -7.57 -10.36
C ASN A 62 -9.98 -6.48 -11.44
N LEU A 63 -9.12 -6.62 -12.45
CA LEU A 63 -9.05 -5.68 -13.57
C LEU A 63 -10.38 -5.64 -14.34
N ASN A 64 -10.99 -6.80 -14.61
CA ASN A 64 -12.27 -6.90 -15.29
C ASN A 64 -13.39 -6.18 -14.51
N PHE A 65 -13.39 -6.26 -13.18
CA PHE A 65 -14.37 -5.58 -12.33
C PHE A 65 -14.12 -4.07 -12.26
N LEU A 66 -12.86 -3.66 -12.05
CA LEU A 66 -12.45 -2.25 -11.96
C LEU A 66 -12.70 -1.49 -13.27
N LEU A 67 -12.24 -2.03 -14.41
CA LEU A 67 -12.32 -1.35 -15.71
C LEU A 67 -13.73 -1.40 -16.33
N ASN A 68 -14.62 -2.25 -15.83
CA ASN A 68 -16.06 -2.24 -16.14
C ASN A 68 -16.92 -1.57 -15.04
N LYS A 69 -16.30 -0.84 -14.09
CA LYS A 69 -16.98 -0.07 -13.03
C LYS A 69 -17.93 -0.89 -12.14
N LYS A 70 -17.62 -2.19 -11.91
CA LYS A 70 -18.39 -3.04 -10.99
C LYS A 70 -18.14 -2.71 -9.51
N TYR A 71 -17.06 -2.00 -9.20
CA TYR A 71 -16.76 -1.51 -7.86
C TYR A 71 -17.26 -0.07 -7.68
N THR A 72 -17.99 0.21 -6.59
CA THR A 72 -18.80 1.41 -6.41
C THR A 72 -18.42 2.30 -5.22
N GLU A 73 -17.82 1.74 -4.16
CA GLU A 73 -17.64 2.44 -2.87
C GLU A 73 -16.59 3.56 -2.88
N MET A 74 -15.71 3.53 -3.88
CA MET A 74 -14.58 4.46 -4.05
C MET A 74 -14.39 4.82 -5.52
N LYS A 75 -13.61 5.88 -5.79
CA LYS A 75 -13.28 6.27 -7.16
C LYS A 75 -12.29 5.28 -7.77
N ILE A 76 -12.35 5.15 -9.09
CA ILE A 76 -11.52 4.21 -9.86
C ILE A 76 -10.01 4.33 -9.59
N TYR A 77 -9.49 5.54 -9.33
CA TYR A 77 -8.06 5.72 -9.04
C TYR A 77 -7.65 5.16 -7.67
N GLU A 78 -8.56 5.17 -6.69
CA GLU A 78 -8.33 4.62 -5.35
C GLU A 78 -8.28 3.09 -5.42
N TYR A 79 -9.28 2.47 -6.06
CA TYR A 79 -9.26 1.05 -6.39
C TYR A 79 -8.03 0.66 -7.22
N CYS A 80 -7.59 1.51 -8.15
CA CYS A 80 -6.41 1.24 -8.99
C CYS A 80 -5.10 1.27 -8.19
N ARG A 81 -4.94 2.23 -7.25
CA ARG A 81 -3.83 2.25 -6.30
C ARG A 81 -3.83 0.97 -5.45
N PHE A 82 -4.94 0.69 -4.77
CA PHE A 82 -5.06 -0.50 -3.92
C PHE A 82 -4.88 -1.80 -4.71
N LEU A 83 -5.29 -1.88 -5.98
CA LEU A 83 -5.08 -3.08 -6.80
C LEU A 83 -3.60 -3.30 -7.11
N ASN A 84 -2.86 -2.24 -7.46
CA ASN A 84 -1.42 -2.34 -7.67
C ASN A 84 -0.66 -2.68 -6.37
N GLN A 85 -1.06 -2.10 -5.23
CA GLN A 85 -0.54 -2.49 -3.91
C GLN A 85 -0.84 -3.97 -3.60
N PHE A 86 -2.07 -4.44 -3.83
CA PHE A 86 -2.50 -5.83 -3.64
C PHE A 86 -1.65 -6.80 -4.47
N ILE A 87 -1.44 -6.48 -5.76
CA ILE A 87 -0.58 -7.26 -6.66
C ILE A 87 0.85 -7.35 -6.10
N TYR A 88 1.41 -6.24 -5.61
CA TYR A 88 2.74 -6.22 -5.03
C TYR A 88 2.83 -7.03 -3.72
N HIS A 89 1.83 -6.98 -2.83
CA HIS A 89 1.78 -7.84 -1.65
C HIS A 89 1.71 -9.33 -2.01
N LYS A 90 0.87 -9.72 -2.99
CA LYS A 90 0.83 -11.11 -3.48
C LYS A 90 2.16 -11.50 -4.16
N LYS A 91 2.78 -10.60 -4.94
CA LYS A 91 4.12 -10.81 -5.52
C LYS A 91 5.14 -11.16 -4.45
N LYS A 92 5.25 -10.36 -3.38
CA LYS A 92 6.22 -10.61 -2.30
C LYS A 92 5.90 -11.87 -1.50
N LYS A 93 4.62 -12.13 -1.15
CA LYS A 93 4.24 -13.35 -0.39
C LYS A 93 4.59 -14.65 -1.14
N TYR A 94 4.43 -14.67 -2.46
CA TYR A 94 4.58 -15.89 -3.27
C TYR A 94 5.81 -15.88 -4.20
N ASN A 95 6.74 -14.93 -4.00
CA ASN A 95 7.95 -14.72 -4.81
C ASN A 95 7.70 -14.76 -6.34
N LEU A 96 6.65 -14.07 -6.80
CA LEU A 96 6.23 -14.12 -8.20
C LEU A 96 7.14 -13.27 -9.10
N ASN A 97 7.41 -13.74 -10.32
CA ASN A 97 8.21 -12.99 -11.29
C ASN A 97 7.47 -11.72 -11.78
N GLU A 98 8.17 -10.60 -11.74
CA GLU A 98 7.74 -9.27 -12.22
C GLU A 98 7.28 -9.29 -13.69
N PHE A 99 8.07 -9.91 -14.57
CA PHE A 99 7.75 -10.00 -16.00
C PHE A 99 6.45 -10.77 -16.22
N THR A 100 6.27 -11.88 -15.51
CA THR A 100 5.09 -12.74 -15.61
C THR A 100 3.84 -11.99 -15.12
N ILE A 101 3.90 -11.33 -13.96
CA ILE A 101 2.82 -10.44 -13.48
C ILE A 101 2.49 -9.34 -14.50
N ASN A 102 3.51 -8.62 -14.99
CA ASN A 102 3.33 -7.55 -15.96
C ASN A 102 2.66 -8.04 -17.25
N MET A 103 3.07 -9.21 -17.77
CA MET A 103 2.45 -9.83 -18.94
C MET A 103 0.99 -10.21 -18.71
N PHE A 104 0.66 -10.81 -17.55
CA PHE A 104 -0.73 -11.08 -17.18
C PHE A 104 -1.56 -9.80 -17.06
N TYR A 105 -1.03 -8.78 -16.39
CA TYR A 105 -1.72 -7.49 -16.22
C TYR A 105 -1.99 -6.80 -17.56
N LEU A 106 -0.95 -6.57 -18.37
CA LEU A 106 -1.07 -5.82 -19.63
C LEU A 106 -1.97 -6.53 -20.63
N THR A 107 -1.86 -7.86 -20.76
CA THR A 107 -2.73 -8.65 -21.65
C THR A 107 -4.19 -8.55 -21.21
N SER A 108 -4.45 -8.62 -19.90
CA SER A 108 -5.80 -8.50 -19.34
C SER A 108 -6.38 -7.10 -19.57
N HIS A 109 -5.65 -6.07 -19.16
CA HIS A 109 -6.01 -4.66 -19.33
C HIS A 109 -6.35 -4.34 -20.79
N SER A 110 -5.49 -4.75 -21.74
CA SER A 110 -5.74 -4.60 -23.17
C SER A 110 -6.96 -5.39 -23.68
N ASN A 111 -7.19 -6.61 -23.19
CA ASN A 111 -8.34 -7.42 -23.58
C ASN A 111 -9.68 -6.85 -23.05
N ILE A 112 -9.67 -6.30 -21.84
CA ILE A 112 -10.84 -5.67 -21.22
C ILE A 112 -11.19 -4.37 -21.95
N ILE A 113 -10.20 -3.54 -22.29
CA ILE A 113 -10.40 -2.31 -23.07
C ILE A 113 -10.90 -2.63 -24.48
N GLY A 114 -10.34 -3.65 -25.13
CA GLY A 114 -10.83 -4.14 -26.43
C GLY A 114 -12.27 -4.66 -26.43
N LYS A 115 -12.86 -4.90 -25.25
CA LYS A 115 -14.26 -5.28 -25.02
C LYS A 115 -15.14 -4.12 -24.54
N GLY A 116 -14.62 -2.89 -24.49
CA GLY A 116 -15.36 -1.68 -24.08
C GLY A 116 -15.12 -1.21 -22.64
N GLY A 117 -14.22 -1.86 -21.88
CA GLY A 117 -13.79 -1.38 -20.57
C GLY A 117 -12.99 -0.07 -20.68
N ILE A 118 -12.98 0.73 -19.61
CA ILE A 118 -12.24 2.01 -19.59
C ILE A 118 -10.72 1.81 -19.53
N GLY A 119 -9.95 2.74 -20.08
CA GLY A 119 -8.49 2.67 -20.16
C GLY A 119 -7.72 3.02 -18.87
N ASN A 120 -8.40 3.08 -17.72
CA ASN A 120 -7.93 3.82 -16.54
C ASN A 120 -7.49 2.91 -15.37
N CYS A 121 -6.54 2.00 -15.59
CA CYS A 121 -5.64 1.56 -14.51
C CYS A 121 -4.32 0.99 -15.06
N PRO A 122 -3.24 1.78 -15.14
CA PRO A 122 -1.94 1.27 -15.56
C PRO A 122 -1.30 0.37 -14.49
N TYR A 123 -0.49 -0.59 -14.93
CA TYR A 123 0.34 -1.38 -14.02
C TYR A 123 1.43 -0.50 -13.37
N HIS A 124 1.59 -0.63 -12.06
CA HIS A 124 2.59 0.11 -11.29
C HIS A 124 3.59 -0.84 -10.62
N SER A 125 4.81 -0.89 -11.16
CA SER A 125 5.90 -1.68 -10.60
C SER A 125 6.53 -0.96 -9.41
N TYR A 126 6.08 -1.31 -8.20
CA TYR A 126 6.61 -0.79 -6.94
C TYR A 126 8.13 -1.06 -6.79
N ASP A 127 8.62 -2.25 -7.18
CA ASP A 127 10.05 -2.62 -7.12
C ASP A 127 10.94 -1.82 -8.10
N ALA A 128 10.40 -1.40 -9.25
CA ALA A 128 11.15 -0.56 -10.20
C ALA A 128 11.08 0.94 -9.86
N THR A 129 10.01 1.36 -9.17
CA THR A 129 9.72 2.78 -8.94
C THR A 129 10.34 3.30 -7.64
N TYR A 130 10.40 2.50 -6.57
CA TYR A 130 10.81 2.97 -5.24
C TYR A 130 11.92 2.16 -4.57
N LYS A 131 12.60 2.77 -3.60
CA LYS A 131 13.38 2.02 -2.59
C LYS A 131 12.42 1.55 -1.47
N GLU A 132 12.66 0.37 -0.90
CA GLU A 132 11.87 -0.24 0.17
C GLU A 132 10.34 -0.18 -0.02
N PRO A 133 9.74 -0.72 -1.10
CA PRO A 133 8.40 -0.30 -1.51
C PRO A 133 7.26 -0.72 -0.55
N LEU A 134 7.48 -1.66 0.38
CA LEU A 134 6.52 -1.94 1.45
C LEU A 134 6.36 -0.75 2.40
N ASN A 135 7.46 -0.05 2.71
CA ASN A 135 7.47 1.13 3.54
C ASN A 135 6.79 2.31 2.83
N ILE A 136 7.04 2.45 1.52
CA ILE A 136 6.34 3.43 0.67
C ILE A 136 4.83 3.18 0.62
N ILE A 137 4.37 1.93 0.53
CA ILE A 137 2.93 1.61 0.59
C ILE A 137 2.30 2.04 1.92
N LYS A 138 3.00 1.90 3.05
CA LYS A 138 2.52 2.43 4.35
C LYS A 138 2.42 3.96 4.34
N LEU A 139 3.45 4.68 3.88
CA LEU A 139 3.43 6.15 3.83
C LEU A 139 2.39 6.71 2.83
N ASP A 140 2.22 6.05 1.69
CA ASP A 140 1.22 6.36 0.65
C ASP A 140 -0.21 6.16 1.19
N ASN A 141 -0.47 5.03 1.86
CA ASN A 141 -1.77 4.79 2.51
C ASN A 141 -2.01 5.71 3.71
N PHE A 142 -0.97 6.13 4.44
CA PHE A 142 -1.10 7.15 5.49
C PHE A 142 -1.53 8.50 4.91
N HIS A 143 -0.86 8.97 3.84
CA HIS A 143 -1.20 10.21 3.15
C HIS A 143 -2.65 10.22 2.63
N GLU A 144 -3.06 9.14 1.98
CA GLU A 144 -4.36 9.03 1.30
C GLU A 144 -5.54 8.83 2.27
N ASN A 145 -5.31 8.26 3.45
CA ASN A 145 -6.34 8.07 4.50
C ASN A 145 -6.19 9.07 5.67
N ILE A 146 -5.44 10.17 5.50
CA ILE A 146 -5.07 11.11 6.56
C ILE A 146 -6.27 11.65 7.37
N ARG A 147 -7.45 11.79 6.74
CA ARG A 147 -8.68 12.25 7.39
C ARG A 147 -9.29 11.23 8.34
N ASP A 148 -9.21 9.94 8.00
CA ASP A 148 -9.67 8.86 8.88
C ASP A 148 -8.70 8.65 10.03
N ILE A 149 -7.39 8.78 9.77
CA ILE A 149 -6.35 8.80 10.80
C ILE A 149 -6.60 9.95 11.79
N LYS A 150 -6.83 11.18 11.31
CA LYS A 150 -7.21 12.33 12.16
C LYS A 150 -8.42 12.00 13.03
N ARG A 151 -9.52 11.56 12.40
CA ARG A 151 -10.80 11.22 13.06
C ARG A 151 -10.69 10.14 14.14
N VAL A 152 -9.77 9.18 14.00
CA VAL A 152 -9.52 8.13 14.99
C VAL A 152 -8.58 8.59 16.11
N LEU A 153 -7.65 9.50 15.83
CA LEU A 153 -6.79 10.14 16.86
C LEU A 153 -7.55 11.16 17.72
N GLU A 154 -8.58 11.81 17.16
CA GLU A 154 -9.49 12.69 17.92
C GLU A 154 -10.40 11.91 18.87
N ASN A 155 -10.77 10.68 18.53
CA ASN A 155 -11.66 9.83 19.32
C ASN A 155 -10.89 8.82 20.19
N GLU A 156 -10.45 9.25 21.36
CA GLU A 156 -9.70 8.42 22.32
C GLU A 156 -10.48 7.20 22.87
N ILE A 157 -11.81 7.16 22.69
CA ILE A 157 -12.69 6.05 23.10
C ILE A 157 -12.81 4.99 21.98
N SER A 158 -12.32 5.26 20.77
CA SER A 158 -12.33 4.30 19.66
C SER A 158 -11.48 3.08 19.98
N GLN A 159 -12.02 1.88 19.72
CA GLN A 159 -11.26 0.62 19.84
C GLN A 159 -9.99 0.63 18.95
N ASP A 160 -10.07 1.31 17.79
CA ASP A 160 -8.95 1.48 16.87
C ASP A 160 -7.94 2.56 17.29
N HIS A 161 -8.22 3.38 18.31
CA HIS A 161 -7.37 4.52 18.68
C HIS A 161 -5.91 4.09 18.96
N SER A 162 -5.74 3.01 19.72
CA SER A 162 -4.41 2.47 20.03
C SER A 162 -3.68 1.87 18.81
N LEU A 163 -4.41 1.27 17.86
CA LEU A 163 -3.85 0.76 16.61
C LEU A 163 -3.45 1.90 15.67
N CYS A 164 -4.28 2.94 15.58
CA CYS A 164 -4.01 4.14 14.80
C CYS A 164 -2.78 4.89 15.34
N GLN A 165 -2.71 5.11 16.66
CA GLN A 165 -1.54 5.69 17.33
C GLN A 165 -0.25 4.91 17.02
N LYS A 166 -0.28 3.57 17.11
CA LYS A 166 0.88 2.72 16.78
C LYS A 166 1.27 2.80 15.31
N TYR A 167 0.31 2.85 14.39
CA TYR A 167 0.58 3.05 12.96
C TYR A 167 1.17 4.44 12.65
N VAL A 168 0.75 5.49 13.36
CA VAL A 168 1.33 6.83 13.26
C VAL A 168 2.79 6.80 13.71
N CYS A 169 3.08 6.22 14.88
CA CYS A 169 4.45 6.03 15.36
C CYS A 169 5.32 5.25 14.36
N GLU A 170 4.80 4.16 13.79
CA GLU A 170 5.51 3.37 12.79
C GLU A 170 5.80 4.19 11.51
N CYS A 171 4.82 4.90 10.97
CA CYS A 171 4.98 5.73 9.77
C CYS A 171 5.99 6.86 9.98
N VAL A 172 6.01 7.49 11.16
CA VAL A 172 7.02 8.51 11.49
C VAL A 172 8.43 7.88 11.61
N LYS A 173 8.55 6.63 12.11
CA LYS A 173 9.84 5.91 12.18
C LYS A 173 10.35 5.50 10.81
N ILE A 174 9.47 4.99 9.95
CA ILE A 174 9.73 4.73 8.54
C ILE A 174 10.20 6.01 7.84
N TYR A 175 9.47 7.12 7.99
CA TYR A 175 9.82 8.41 7.40
C TYR A 175 11.21 8.92 7.84
N LYS A 176 11.48 9.02 9.16
CA LYS A 176 12.80 9.50 9.65
C LYS A 176 13.94 8.63 9.11
N THR A 177 13.75 7.32 9.09
CA THR A 177 14.75 6.35 8.61
C THR A 177 14.99 6.49 7.10
N MET A 178 13.92 6.45 6.29
CA MET A 178 14.02 6.50 4.84
C MET A 178 14.48 7.88 4.33
N HIS A 179 14.03 8.98 4.93
CA HIS A 179 14.46 10.33 4.53
C HIS A 179 15.97 10.50 4.73
N LYS A 180 16.49 10.12 5.91
CA LYS A 180 17.93 10.16 6.23
C LYS A 180 18.76 9.26 5.32
N LYS A 181 18.18 8.16 4.82
CA LYS A 181 18.86 7.13 4.01
C LYS A 181 18.81 7.39 2.50
N TYR A 182 17.74 8.01 1.99
CA TYR A 182 17.45 8.09 0.56
C TYR A 182 17.25 9.51 0.02
N CYS A 183 17.04 10.52 0.89
CA CYS A 183 16.73 11.90 0.49
C CYS A 183 17.81 12.89 0.97
N PRO A 184 19.06 12.81 0.44
CA PRO A 184 20.04 13.87 0.61
C PRO A 184 19.61 15.12 -0.15
N TYR A 185 20.12 16.28 0.26
CA TYR A 185 19.75 17.57 -0.32
C TYR A 185 20.28 17.73 -1.77
N GLU A 186 19.33 17.77 -2.70
CA GLU A 186 19.45 18.22 -4.11
C GLU A 186 20.26 17.34 -5.09
N GLY A 187 20.09 17.62 -6.38
CA GLY A 187 20.98 17.17 -7.47
C GLY A 187 20.82 15.73 -7.99
N THR A 188 20.12 14.81 -7.32
CA THR A 188 20.06 13.40 -7.78
C THR A 188 19.31 13.21 -9.10
N THR A 189 19.90 12.44 -10.00
CA THR A 189 19.28 11.97 -11.25
C THR A 189 18.78 10.52 -11.18
N ASP A 190 18.93 9.83 -10.04
CA ASP A 190 18.32 8.51 -9.82
C ASP A 190 16.80 8.70 -9.69
N LYS A 191 16.06 8.26 -10.72
CA LYS A 191 14.60 8.33 -10.76
C LYS A 191 13.96 7.62 -9.56
N THR A 192 14.46 6.45 -9.18
CA THR A 192 13.92 5.65 -8.08
C THR A 192 14.13 6.36 -6.74
N LEU A 193 15.27 7.04 -6.52
CA LEU A 193 15.45 7.89 -5.34
C LEU A 193 14.47 9.07 -5.35
N LYS A 194 14.32 9.76 -6.49
CA LYS A 194 13.37 10.88 -6.60
C LYS A 194 11.93 10.45 -6.28
N GLU A 195 11.40 9.44 -6.97
CA GLU A 195 10.02 8.97 -6.76
C GLU A 195 9.80 8.49 -5.31
N THR A 196 10.83 7.93 -4.66
CA THR A 196 10.80 7.58 -3.23
C THR A 196 10.65 8.85 -2.37
N CYS A 197 11.47 9.87 -2.59
CA CYS A 197 11.43 11.12 -1.83
C CYS A 197 10.15 11.94 -2.09
N ASP A 198 9.59 11.89 -3.31
CA ASP A 198 8.33 12.54 -3.66
C ASP A 198 7.15 11.97 -2.83
N ILE A 199 7.17 10.67 -2.44
CA ILE A 199 6.18 10.11 -1.49
C ILE A 199 6.48 10.51 -0.03
N LEU A 200 7.75 10.55 0.38
CA LEU A 200 8.13 10.97 1.73
C LEU A 200 7.74 12.43 2.01
N GLU A 201 7.93 13.33 1.04
CA GLU A 201 7.48 14.72 1.15
C GLU A 201 5.95 14.83 1.17
N LYS A 202 5.21 14.04 0.37
CA LYS A 202 3.73 13.97 0.50
C LYS A 202 3.28 13.58 1.90
N PHE A 203 3.85 12.50 2.45
CA PHE A 203 3.56 12.04 3.82
C PHE A 203 3.80 13.16 4.83
N LYS A 204 4.99 13.76 4.81
CA LYS A 204 5.42 14.88 5.65
C LYS A 204 4.47 16.07 5.53
N THR A 205 4.11 16.49 4.31
CA THR A 205 3.16 17.59 4.09
C THR A 205 1.79 17.26 4.71
N SER A 206 1.23 16.07 4.47
CA SER A 206 -0.05 15.69 5.09
C SER A 206 0.01 15.56 6.60
N TYR A 207 1.10 15.02 7.14
CA TYR A 207 1.32 14.86 8.58
C TYR A 207 1.36 16.23 9.28
N MET A 208 2.17 17.16 8.75
CA MET A 208 2.31 18.49 9.31
C MET A 208 1.02 19.33 9.15
N ALA A 209 0.30 19.18 8.04
CA ALA A 209 -0.90 19.97 7.75
C ALA A 209 -2.19 19.49 8.44
N PHE A 210 -2.35 18.18 8.69
CA PHE A 210 -3.62 17.61 9.19
C PHE A 210 -3.52 16.93 10.56
N LEU A 211 -2.31 16.80 11.14
CA LEU A 211 -2.12 16.17 12.45
C LEU A 211 -1.23 17.01 13.37
N PHE A 212 0.00 17.33 12.95
CA PHE A 212 0.95 18.06 13.81
C PHE A 212 0.66 19.56 13.93
N GLY A 213 -0.10 20.12 12.98
CA GLY A 213 -0.63 21.49 13.06
C GLY A 213 -1.94 21.62 13.85
N GLU A 214 -2.52 20.50 14.31
CA GLU A 214 -3.80 20.49 15.03
C GLU A 214 -3.56 20.48 16.54
N GLU A 215 -4.15 21.43 17.28
CA GLU A 215 -3.80 21.63 18.69
C GLU A 215 -4.16 20.44 19.58
N ASP A 216 -5.29 19.78 19.31
CA ASP A 216 -5.77 18.61 20.05
C ASP A 216 -4.99 17.31 19.74
N ILE A 217 -4.06 17.33 18.77
CA ILE A 217 -3.35 16.14 18.28
C ILE A 217 -1.83 16.28 18.36
N LYS A 218 -1.25 17.46 18.16
CA LYS A 218 0.20 17.72 18.11
C LYS A 218 0.97 17.09 19.29
N ASP A 219 0.47 17.22 20.52
CA ASP A 219 1.11 16.74 21.74
C ASP A 219 0.87 15.24 22.00
N LYS A 220 0.09 14.58 21.14
CA LYS A 220 -0.23 13.15 21.20
C LYS A 220 0.61 12.31 20.23
N ILE A 221 1.35 12.93 19.30
CA ILE A 221 2.05 12.24 18.19
C ILE A 221 3.54 12.66 18.09
N PRO A 222 4.45 11.77 17.65
CA PRO A 222 5.88 12.06 17.64
C PRO A 222 6.26 13.11 16.57
N PRO A 223 7.08 14.13 16.89
CA PRO A 223 7.44 15.16 15.92
C PRO A 223 8.39 14.62 14.84
N LEU A 224 8.16 15.01 13.57
CA LEU A 224 9.04 14.65 12.44
C LEU A 224 10.46 15.21 12.60
N ASN A 225 10.57 16.40 13.20
CA ASN A 225 11.83 17.07 13.54
C ASN A 225 11.98 17.06 15.07
N GLY A 226 13.03 16.41 15.60
CA GLY A 226 13.21 16.24 17.04
C GLY A 226 13.97 14.95 17.38
N PRO A 227 14.04 14.57 18.67
CA PRO A 227 14.74 13.36 19.13
C PRO A 227 14.18 12.07 18.50
N ASP A 228 14.85 10.95 18.78
CA ASP A 228 14.47 9.65 18.22
C ASP A 228 13.11 9.20 18.79
N ILE A 229 12.36 8.47 17.97
CA ILE A 229 10.93 8.18 18.25
C ILE A 229 10.75 7.22 19.43
N ASP A 230 11.82 6.49 19.74
CA ASP A 230 11.87 5.55 20.86
C ASP A 230 11.91 6.29 22.22
N ASP A 231 12.10 7.62 22.22
CA ASP A 231 11.92 8.50 23.39
C ASP A 231 10.47 8.98 23.58
N PHE A 232 9.55 8.76 22.61
CA PHE A 232 8.20 9.34 22.66
C PHE A 232 7.21 8.44 23.43
N PRO A 233 6.63 8.86 24.58
CA PRO A 233 5.93 7.94 25.48
C PRO A 233 4.73 7.19 24.87
N LYS A 234 3.97 7.83 23.96
CA LYS A 234 2.84 7.18 23.25
C LYS A 234 3.26 6.28 22.06
N CYS A 235 4.56 6.15 21.80
CA CYS A 235 5.13 5.24 20.80
C CYS A 235 5.89 4.06 21.44
N LEU A 236 6.02 4.03 22.76
CA LEU A 236 6.56 2.88 23.47
C LEU A 236 5.60 1.67 23.34
N PRO A 237 6.11 0.43 23.34
CA PRO A 237 5.28 -0.74 23.56
C PRO A 237 4.55 -0.63 24.91
N ASP A 238 3.29 -1.09 24.98
CA ASP A 238 2.66 -1.33 26.27
C ASP A 238 3.49 -2.39 27.02
N GLU A 239 3.99 -2.05 28.21
CA GLU A 239 4.54 -3.09 29.10
C GLU A 239 3.44 -4.12 29.40
N PRO A 240 3.77 -5.42 29.45
CA PRO A 240 2.81 -6.46 29.76
C PRO A 240 2.32 -6.28 31.19
N LYS A 241 1.15 -5.65 31.33
CA LYS A 241 0.50 -5.43 32.64
C LYS A 241 0.30 -6.79 33.32
N PRO A 242 0.80 -6.99 34.56
CA PRO A 242 0.45 -8.18 35.32
C PRO A 242 -1.06 -8.19 35.53
N GLU A 243 -1.67 -9.37 35.40
CA GLU A 243 -3.11 -9.55 35.58
C GLU A 243 -3.46 -9.42 37.07
N THR A 244 -3.79 -8.21 37.51
CA THR A 244 -4.20 -7.96 38.91
C THR A 244 -5.62 -8.47 39.14
N GLU A 245 -5.73 -9.55 39.92
CA GLU A 245 -7.02 -10.13 40.32
C GLU A 245 -7.88 -9.10 41.10
N GLN A 246 -9.17 -9.02 40.76
CA GLN A 246 -10.09 -8.06 41.38
C GLN A 246 -10.69 -8.59 42.69
N GLU A 247 -10.03 -8.35 43.82
CA GLU A 247 -10.71 -8.42 45.12
C GLU A 247 -11.71 -7.26 45.25
N ARG A 248 -12.99 -7.58 45.48
CA ARG A 248 -14.05 -6.62 45.81
C ARG A 248 -14.23 -6.54 47.33
N SER A 249 -14.37 -5.31 47.85
CA SER A 249 -15.29 -5.02 48.97
C SER A 249 -15.71 -3.53 48.96
N PRO A 250 -16.84 -3.15 49.60
CA PRO A 250 -17.64 -1.99 49.17
C PRO A 250 -17.87 -0.90 50.25
N ALA A 251 -18.62 0.16 49.85
CA ALA A 251 -19.31 1.15 50.70
C ALA A 251 -18.43 2.14 51.51
N GLU A 252 -18.86 3.30 52.03
CA GLU A 252 -19.99 4.27 51.86
C GLU A 252 -19.60 5.53 52.70
N ASP A 253 -20.07 6.79 52.54
CA ASP A 253 -20.72 7.58 51.47
C ASP A 253 -20.74 9.09 51.94
N LEU A 254 -21.51 9.97 51.28
CA LEU A 254 -22.08 11.25 51.75
C LEU A 254 -21.26 12.57 51.65
N ALA A 255 -21.59 13.31 50.58
CA ALA A 255 -22.33 14.58 50.64
C ALA A 255 -21.67 15.95 51.03
N GLN A 256 -21.91 16.91 50.12
CA GLN A 256 -22.30 18.34 50.35
C GLN A 256 -21.30 19.40 50.87
N GLY A 257 -21.23 20.52 50.14
CA GLY A 257 -20.71 21.82 50.58
C GLY A 257 -20.69 22.85 49.44
N ALA A 258 -21.28 24.05 49.63
CA ALA A 258 -21.40 25.06 48.55
C ALA A 258 -21.35 26.53 49.04
N ARG A 259 -20.68 27.40 48.27
CA ARG A 259 -20.80 28.89 48.13
C ARG A 259 -19.70 29.36 47.14
N VAL A 260 -19.86 30.24 46.13
CA VAL A 260 -20.60 31.53 45.90
C VAL A 260 -19.67 32.75 46.02
N GLY A 261 -19.70 33.62 44.99
CA GLY A 261 -18.90 34.87 44.84
C GLY A 261 -17.83 34.70 43.75
N MET A 262 -18.00 35.10 42.47
CA MET A 262 -18.45 36.37 41.83
C MET A 262 -17.30 37.35 41.55
N GLU A 263 -17.32 37.95 40.35
CA GLU A 263 -16.22 38.69 39.71
C GLU A 263 -16.06 40.14 40.21
N GLN A 264 -14.92 40.79 39.87
CA GLN A 264 -14.95 41.93 38.92
C GLN A 264 -13.56 42.45 38.51
N GLN A 265 -13.48 42.95 37.27
CA GLN A 265 -12.33 43.67 36.68
C GLN A 265 -12.84 44.77 35.72
N PRO A 266 -12.29 45.99 35.79
CA PRO A 266 -12.21 46.93 34.65
C PRO A 266 -10.73 47.18 34.26
N GLN A 267 -10.31 47.18 32.97
CA GLN A 267 -10.43 48.24 31.94
C GLN A 267 -9.58 49.50 32.22
N ALA A 268 -8.92 50.17 31.25
CA ALA A 268 -8.63 49.90 29.82
C ALA A 268 -7.30 50.66 29.46
N THR A 269 -6.90 51.15 28.26
CA THR A 269 -7.53 51.42 26.93
C THR A 269 -6.43 51.60 25.85
N SER A 270 -6.73 51.35 24.56
CA SER A 270 -5.90 51.74 23.40
C SER A 270 -6.26 53.14 22.86
N PRO A 271 -5.37 53.79 22.06
CA PRO A 271 -5.65 54.02 20.62
C PRO A 271 -4.37 54.12 19.73
N ALA A 272 -4.37 54.49 18.44
CA ALA A 272 -5.13 54.04 17.25
C ALA A 272 -4.79 54.93 16.02
N SER A 273 -4.31 54.35 14.90
CA SER A 273 -4.21 54.90 13.51
C SER A 273 -3.63 53.79 12.60
N GLU A 274 -4.03 53.53 11.34
CA GLU A 274 -4.24 54.36 10.12
C GLU A 274 -2.91 54.86 9.49
N GLN A 275 -2.64 54.79 8.16
CA GLN A 275 -3.52 54.57 6.99
C GLN A 275 -2.76 54.08 5.72
N SER A 276 -3.49 53.50 4.76
CA SER A 276 -3.43 53.73 3.28
C SER A 276 -2.40 53.08 2.31
N ASN A 277 -2.97 52.65 1.17
CA ASN A 277 -2.50 52.71 -0.25
C ASN A 277 -2.27 51.39 -1.02
N SER A 278 -2.68 51.41 -2.30
CA SER A 278 -2.81 50.28 -3.23
C SER A 278 -2.47 50.71 -4.70
N PRO A 279 -2.92 50.08 -5.81
CA PRO A 279 -2.00 49.31 -6.67
C PRO A 279 -1.94 49.74 -8.16
N THR A 280 -0.96 49.20 -8.90
CA THR A 280 -0.86 49.21 -10.39
C THR A 280 0.19 48.14 -10.82
N SER A 281 0.22 47.58 -12.04
CA SER A 281 -0.69 47.61 -13.21
C SER A 281 -0.47 46.36 -14.09
N LEU A 282 -1.35 46.11 -15.08
CA LEU A 282 -1.22 45.00 -16.05
C LEU A 282 -0.16 45.28 -17.12
N SER A 283 0.39 44.21 -17.71
CA SER A 283 0.64 44.14 -19.15
C SER A 283 0.59 42.70 -19.66
N THR A 284 -0.37 42.41 -20.54
CA THR A 284 -0.40 41.19 -21.37
C THR A 284 0.12 41.51 -22.76
N SER A 285 0.76 40.54 -23.42
CA SER A 285 0.96 40.60 -24.87
C SER A 285 0.74 39.23 -25.49
N THR A 286 -0.27 39.13 -26.35
CA THR A 286 -0.56 37.93 -27.15
C THR A 286 0.15 38.08 -28.48
N VAL A 287 0.99 37.12 -28.85
CA VAL A 287 1.55 37.02 -30.21
C VAL A 287 1.04 35.75 -30.87
N VAL A 288 0.20 35.92 -31.89
CA VAL A 288 -0.21 34.83 -32.79
C VAL A 288 0.72 34.84 -34.00
N SER A 289 1.26 33.68 -34.36
CA SER A 289 1.83 33.45 -35.69
C SER A 289 1.73 31.97 -36.05
N THR A 290 1.00 31.69 -37.12
CA THR A 290 0.86 30.35 -37.70
C THR A 290 1.91 30.13 -38.77
N MET A 291 2.69 29.06 -38.67
CA MET A 291 3.32 28.44 -39.84
C MET A 291 3.17 26.92 -39.76
N VAL A 292 2.67 26.34 -40.85
CA VAL A 292 2.55 24.89 -41.01
C VAL A 292 3.90 24.33 -41.46
N GLY A 293 4.50 23.46 -40.65
CA GLY A 293 5.68 22.69 -40.99
C GLY A 293 5.52 21.26 -40.48
N ILE A 294 5.57 20.27 -41.39
CA ILE A 294 5.46 18.85 -41.03
C ILE A 294 6.71 18.46 -40.22
N PRO A 295 6.58 18.08 -38.94
CA PRO A 295 7.75 17.96 -38.07
C PRO A 295 8.34 16.53 -38.08
N PRO A 296 9.66 16.37 -37.87
CA PRO A 296 10.33 15.07 -37.86
C PRO A 296 10.06 14.22 -36.59
N PHE A 297 9.00 14.52 -35.81
CA PHE A 297 8.73 13.87 -34.52
C PHE A 297 8.48 12.35 -34.62
N LEU A 298 8.10 11.81 -35.79
CA LEU A 298 7.96 10.37 -36.00
C LEU A 298 9.27 9.59 -35.70
N ALA A 299 10.44 10.17 -35.99
CA ALA A 299 11.73 9.58 -35.66
C ALA A 299 12.05 9.65 -34.15
N LEU A 300 11.44 10.60 -33.42
CA LEU A 300 11.65 10.78 -31.98
C LEU A 300 10.73 9.88 -31.15
N ILE A 301 9.45 9.69 -31.53
CA ILE A 301 8.59 8.75 -30.80
C ILE A 301 9.12 7.30 -30.84
N TYR A 302 9.77 6.86 -31.92
CA TYR A 302 10.46 5.56 -31.95
C TYR A 302 11.54 5.43 -30.86
N LYS A 303 12.21 6.52 -30.49
CA LYS A 303 13.24 6.58 -29.44
C LYS A 303 12.66 6.66 -28.02
N PHE A 304 11.40 7.07 -27.87
CA PHE A 304 10.75 7.30 -26.57
C PHE A 304 9.56 6.36 -26.27
N THR A 305 9.15 5.50 -27.20
CA THR A 305 8.19 4.41 -26.94
C THR A 305 8.89 3.26 -26.18
N PRO A 306 8.28 2.68 -25.11
CA PRO A 306 8.96 1.74 -24.20
C PRO A 306 9.60 0.48 -24.83
N VAL A 307 9.13 0.06 -26.01
CA VAL A 307 9.62 -1.13 -26.72
C VAL A 307 11.10 -1.03 -27.10
N GLY A 308 11.59 0.17 -27.46
CA GLY A 308 12.98 0.36 -27.91
C GLY A 308 14.02 0.12 -26.80
N THR A 309 13.71 0.49 -25.57
CA THR A 309 14.63 0.37 -24.42
C THR A 309 14.82 -1.10 -24.00
N MET A 310 13.77 -1.92 -24.11
CA MET A 310 13.78 -3.32 -23.67
C MET A 310 14.75 -4.19 -24.48
N LEU A 311 14.96 -3.89 -25.76
CA LEU A 311 15.86 -4.67 -26.63
C LEU A 311 17.35 -4.46 -26.33
N ARG A 312 17.73 -3.47 -25.52
CA ARG A 312 19.14 -3.13 -25.24
C ARG A 312 19.70 -3.73 -23.94
N SER A 313 18.88 -4.34 -23.09
CA SER A 313 19.32 -4.89 -21.79
C SER A 313 20.04 -6.24 -21.87
N LYS A 314 20.01 -6.91 -23.03
CA LYS A 314 20.59 -8.25 -23.25
C LYS A 314 22.13 -8.27 -23.38
N ASN A 315 22.85 -7.70 -22.41
CA ASN A 315 24.22 -8.13 -22.07
C ASN A 315 24.75 -7.52 -20.75
N ARG A 316 24.64 -8.28 -19.65
CA ARG A 316 25.59 -8.30 -18.52
C ARG A 316 25.47 -9.63 -17.80
N ARG A 317 26.60 -10.15 -17.27
CA ARG A 317 26.72 -11.51 -16.74
C ARG A 317 26.07 -11.68 -15.36
N ASN A 318 25.57 -12.88 -15.10
CA ASN A 318 25.26 -13.35 -13.75
C ASN A 318 26.54 -13.40 -12.89
N ILE A 319 26.38 -13.18 -11.59
CA ILE A 319 27.30 -13.61 -10.54
C ILE A 319 26.45 -14.43 -9.57
N ASN A 320 26.81 -15.70 -9.37
CA ASN A 320 26.05 -16.64 -8.54
C ASN A 320 26.49 -16.54 -7.09
N ILE A 321 25.59 -16.15 -6.18
CA ILE A 321 25.76 -16.32 -4.72
C ILE A 321 24.42 -16.72 -4.09
N TYR A 322 24.06 -17.99 -4.18
CA TYR A 322 23.09 -18.65 -3.29
C TYR A 322 23.44 -20.13 -3.17
N ASN A 323 23.84 -20.54 -1.97
CA ASN A 323 23.88 -21.90 -1.45
C ASN A 323 23.54 -21.79 0.05
N ASN A 324 23.01 -22.85 0.64
CA ASN A 324 22.58 -22.95 2.05
C ASN A 324 21.32 -22.12 2.39
N LEU A 325 20.14 -22.65 2.06
CA LEU A 325 18.86 -22.25 2.67
C LEU A 325 17.79 -23.38 2.66
N ASP A 326 18.17 -24.63 2.36
CA ASP A 326 17.23 -25.77 2.34
C ASP A 326 17.02 -26.41 3.74
N ASP A 327 18.04 -26.42 4.60
CA ASP A 327 18.08 -27.16 5.88
C ASP A 327 17.06 -26.71 6.95
N GLU A 328 16.37 -25.58 6.73
CA GLU A 328 15.42 -24.98 7.68
C GLU A 328 13.95 -25.21 7.31
N ILE A 329 13.65 -25.64 6.08
CA ILE A 329 12.27 -25.81 5.59
C ILE A 329 11.67 -27.19 5.97
N GLU A 330 12.48 -28.23 6.13
CA GLU A 330 11.98 -29.60 6.37
C GLU A 330 11.35 -29.83 7.77
N LYS A 331 11.47 -28.89 8.71
CA LYS A 331 11.08 -29.11 10.13
C LYS A 331 9.66 -28.67 10.51
N GLU A 332 8.97 -27.90 9.67
CA GLU A 332 7.66 -27.28 10.01
C GLU A 332 6.44 -28.08 9.52
N LEU A 333 6.60 -29.19 8.79
CA LEU A 333 5.50 -29.83 8.03
C LEU A 333 4.88 -31.11 8.64
N PHE A 334 5.22 -31.50 9.87
CA PHE A 334 4.68 -32.72 10.49
C PHE A 334 4.15 -32.53 11.92
N TYR A 335 2.82 -32.37 12.03
CA TYR A 335 2.06 -32.74 13.24
C TYR A 335 1.08 -33.88 12.90
N PRO A 336 1.01 -34.97 13.70
CA PRO A 336 0.26 -36.16 13.33
C PRO A 336 -1.22 -36.08 13.73
N SER A 337 -2.12 -36.24 12.75
CA SER A 337 -3.47 -36.77 13.02
C SER A 337 -3.40 -38.28 13.22
N ASN A 338 -4.24 -38.84 14.09
CA ASN A 338 -3.97 -40.12 14.75
C ASN A 338 -5.09 -41.16 14.56
N LYS A 339 -4.68 -42.43 14.59
CA LYS A 339 -5.43 -43.69 14.67
C LYS A 339 -5.94 -44.36 13.37
N ASN A 340 -5.18 -45.41 13.04
CA ASN A 340 -5.67 -46.78 12.84
C ASN A 340 -6.56 -47.11 11.63
N GLU A 341 -5.92 -47.58 10.56
CA GLU A 341 -6.44 -48.74 9.81
C GLU A 341 -5.27 -49.67 9.42
N ILE A 342 -5.45 -51.00 9.51
CA ILE A 342 -4.39 -51.98 9.26
C ILE A 342 -4.52 -52.50 7.82
N ILE A 343 -3.69 -51.98 6.92
CA ILE A 343 -3.66 -52.40 5.51
C ILE A 343 -2.52 -53.40 5.29
N ASN A 344 -2.84 -54.69 5.22
CA ASN A 344 -1.92 -55.73 4.79
C ASN A 344 -1.71 -55.64 3.27
N SER A 345 -0.49 -55.35 2.82
CA SER A 345 -0.15 -55.22 1.39
C SER A 345 0.22 -56.55 0.73
N SER A 346 -0.79 -57.33 0.34
CA SER A 346 -0.59 -58.45 -0.60
C SER A 346 -0.32 -57.93 -2.01
N LEU A 347 0.95 -57.95 -2.44
CA LEU A 347 1.39 -57.37 -3.70
C LEU A 347 1.12 -58.31 -4.90
N GLU A 348 -0.07 -58.23 -5.50
CA GLU A 348 -0.32 -58.89 -6.79
C GLU A 348 0.55 -58.30 -7.91
N ARG A 349 1.13 -59.18 -8.75
CA ARG A 349 1.93 -58.80 -9.92
C ARG A 349 1.19 -59.19 -11.20
N TYR A 350 0.71 -58.20 -11.95
CA TYR A 350 0.16 -58.44 -13.28
C TYR A 350 1.29 -58.56 -14.32
N ASN A 351 1.38 -59.71 -14.98
CA ASN A 351 2.30 -59.93 -16.10
C ASN A 351 1.65 -59.45 -17.40
N VAL A 352 2.26 -58.46 -18.06
CA VAL A 352 1.82 -57.97 -19.38
C VAL A 352 2.64 -58.66 -20.46
N GLY A 353 2.00 -59.52 -21.26
CA GLY A 353 2.62 -60.15 -22.43
C GLY A 353 2.52 -59.25 -23.67
N TYR A 354 3.65 -58.98 -24.33
CA TYR A 354 3.67 -58.34 -25.64
C TYR A 354 3.40 -59.37 -26.74
N GLY A 355 2.44 -59.09 -27.61
CA GLY A 355 2.32 -59.80 -28.89
C GLY A 355 3.37 -59.28 -29.88
N SER A 356 3.89 -60.16 -30.74
CA SER A 356 4.72 -59.73 -31.88
C SER A 356 3.88 -58.99 -32.91
N VAL A 357 4.48 -57.99 -33.54
CA VAL A 357 4.12 -57.53 -34.89
C VAL A 357 4.73 -58.49 -35.92
#